data_AF-A0A966TIJ1-F1
#
_entry.id   AF-A0A966TIJ1-F1
#
_cell.length_a   1.000
_cell.length_b   1.000
_cell.length_c   1.000
_cell.angle_alpha   90.00
_cell.angle_beta   90.00
_cell.angle_gamma   90.00
#
_symmetry.space_group_name_H-M   'P 1'
#
loop_
_entity.id
_entity.type
_entity.pdbx_description
1 polymer ?
#
loop_
_entity_poly.entity_id
_entity_poly.type
_entity_poly.pdbx_seq_one_letter_code
_entity_poly.pdbx_strand_id
1 'polypeptide(L)'
;MVNKNYLFYLWVLRKLPLTLRSSPNFYFLTNTLAAVIFLLPIAALLWWLDNPFAAETCVAASVILMLNLLAWRFGLRMLWTHAVYQITLIGLILLNAAVTGGLTSAYLIFMGLVPLLAVFCMNRHWAIFWVVISFFVLLWLFIAQMQGWLPGDTPLKWQQLAQNFLCIIVLEITQVILVFVYDSAHAQSMHALNRTNRRLASTTQALKLADSHKDKFLAMVSHDMRTPLNAVIGYLGLLHDHREWNNESAGFVASAQHAATHLLTVINDLLDFSQIRLGQLILHPQVVNLPHVLQQTFDTLTHQAQEMQLDYKLSLDPQLPQWVRIDQNRLSQILINLLGNAIKFTPQGWVHMRASLTGQQGSPLLLVEVEDTGIGMTEEQQKHIFHPFIQVHDAQTALRMSEPMRGNGLGLAISQSLVKSHHGELGLTSR
;
A
#
# COMPACT_ATOMS: atom_id res chain seq x y z
N MET A 1 -4.70 -12.50 3.11
CA MET A 1 -6.07 -13.01 2.87
C MET A 1 -7.05 -12.12 3.60
N VAL A 2 -8.00 -11.48 2.90
CA VAL A 2 -9.00 -10.61 3.55
C VAL A 2 -10.05 -11.48 4.24
N ASN A 3 -10.29 -11.22 5.52
CA ASN A 3 -11.27 -11.96 6.32
C ASN A 3 -12.69 -11.82 5.73
N LYS A 4 -13.36 -12.94 5.42
CA LYS A 4 -14.72 -12.95 4.83
C LYS A 4 -15.73 -12.18 5.69
N ASN A 5 -15.59 -12.22 7.02
CA ASN A 5 -16.48 -11.50 7.94
C ASN A 5 -16.30 -9.98 7.82
N TYR A 6 -15.07 -9.53 7.56
CA TYR A 6 -14.79 -8.11 7.36
C TYR A 6 -15.35 -7.59 6.03
N LEU A 7 -15.30 -8.41 4.97
CA LEU A 7 -15.94 -8.08 3.69
C LEU A 7 -17.46 -7.97 3.84
N PHE A 8 -18.09 -8.88 4.58
CA PHE A 8 -19.52 -8.81 4.88
C PHE A 8 -19.88 -7.55 5.67
N TYR A 9 -19.12 -7.23 6.72
CA TYR A 9 -19.28 -5.99 7.50
C TYR A 9 -19.25 -4.73 6.61
N LEU A 10 -18.25 -4.62 5.73
CA LEU A 10 -18.14 -3.50 4.79
C LEU A 10 -19.29 -3.46 3.79
N TRP A 11 -19.74 -4.61 3.30
CA TRP A 11 -20.86 -4.71 2.37
C TRP A 11 -22.16 -4.21 2.99
N VAL A 12 -22.45 -4.59 4.24
CA VAL A 12 -23.64 -4.10 4.98
C VAL A 12 -23.57 -2.60 5.22
N LEU A 13 -22.42 -2.09 5.72
CA LEU A 13 -22.25 -0.67 5.97
C LEU A 13 -22.42 0.19 4.71
N ARG A 14 -21.96 -0.28 3.55
CA ARG A 14 -22.12 0.44 2.29
C ARG A 14 -23.58 0.61 1.88
N LYS A 15 -24.47 -0.30 2.27
CA LYS A 15 -25.92 -0.22 2.02
C LYS A 15 -26.64 0.74 2.96
N LEU A 16 -26.03 1.12 4.09
CA LEU A 16 -26.61 2.08 5.02
C LEU A 16 -26.37 3.53 4.57
N PRO A 17 -27.29 4.46 4.91
CA PRO A 17 -27.08 5.90 4.76
C PRO A 17 -25.81 6.34 5.50
N LEU A 18 -25.15 7.39 5.01
CA LEU A 18 -23.89 7.90 5.59
C LEU A 18 -23.98 8.15 7.10
N THR A 19 -25.11 8.67 7.58
CA THR A 19 -25.36 8.95 9.01
C THR A 19 -25.40 7.70 9.89
N LEU A 20 -25.63 6.52 9.31
CA LEU A 20 -25.75 5.24 10.02
C LEU A 20 -24.54 4.32 9.83
N ARG A 21 -23.48 4.77 9.15
CA ARG A 21 -22.27 3.96 8.89
C ARG A 21 -21.32 3.93 10.08
N SER A 22 -21.74 3.34 11.20
CA SER A 22 -20.90 3.13 12.38
C SER A 22 -21.01 1.69 12.89
N SER A 23 -19.98 1.22 13.60
CA SER A 23 -19.98 -0.15 14.16
C SER A 23 -21.17 -0.41 15.11
N PRO A 24 -21.53 0.50 16.04
CA PRO A 24 -22.71 0.31 16.89
C PRO A 24 -24.00 0.11 16.10
N ASN A 25 -24.18 0.89 15.04
CA ASN A 25 -25.33 0.82 14.14
C ASN A 25 -25.37 -0.50 13.37
N PHE A 26 -24.22 -1.00 12.91
CA PHE A 26 -24.12 -2.33 12.32
C PHE A 26 -24.55 -3.40 13.32
N TYR A 27 -24.02 -3.39 14.55
CA TYR A 27 -24.37 -4.38 15.57
C TYR A 27 -25.85 -4.35 15.93
N PHE A 28 -26.45 -3.17 16.08
CA PHE A 28 -27.88 -3.06 16.36
C PHE A 28 -28.74 -3.60 15.22
N LEU A 29 -28.41 -3.25 13.97
CA LEU A 29 -29.10 -3.79 12.79
C LEU A 29 -29.02 -5.31 12.75
N THR A 30 -27.81 -5.88 12.85
CA THR A 30 -27.62 -7.33 12.73
C THR A 30 -28.29 -8.10 13.85
N ASN A 31 -28.22 -7.60 15.09
CA ASN A 31 -28.84 -8.26 16.23
C ASN A 31 -30.36 -8.13 16.23
N THR A 32 -30.91 -6.97 15.84
CA THR A 32 -32.37 -6.79 15.75
C THR A 32 -32.96 -7.67 14.64
N LEU A 33 -32.30 -7.73 13.49
CA LEU A 33 -32.70 -8.65 12.42
C LEU A 33 -32.59 -10.11 12.87
N ALA A 34 -31.50 -10.50 13.53
CA ALA A 34 -31.35 -11.85 14.05
C ALA A 34 -32.47 -12.19 15.05
N ALA A 35 -32.78 -11.31 15.99
CA ALA A 35 -33.85 -11.52 16.96
C ALA A 35 -35.21 -11.76 16.27
N VAL A 36 -35.57 -10.95 15.28
CA VAL A 36 -36.82 -11.13 14.51
C VAL A 36 -36.80 -12.44 13.72
N ILE A 37 -35.67 -12.76 13.07
CA ILE A 37 -35.49 -14.00 12.29
C ILE A 37 -35.60 -15.25 13.17
N PHE A 38 -35.18 -15.19 14.44
CA PHE A 38 -35.28 -16.32 15.37
C PHE A 38 -36.64 -16.40 16.08
N LEU A 39 -37.24 -15.26 16.46
CA LEU A 39 -38.50 -15.25 17.21
C LEU A 39 -39.69 -15.76 16.39
N LEU A 40 -39.75 -15.50 15.08
CA LEU A 40 -40.87 -15.95 14.23
C LEU A 40 -40.93 -17.49 14.06
N PRO A 41 -39.83 -18.19 13.74
CA PRO A 41 -39.82 -19.65 13.76
C PRO A 41 -40.09 -20.25 15.14
N ILE A 42 -39.56 -19.63 16.20
CA ILE A 42 -39.85 -20.05 17.58
C ILE A 42 -41.34 -19.92 17.87
N ALA A 43 -42.00 -18.84 17.45
CA ALA A 43 -43.44 -18.67 17.63
C ALA A 43 -44.24 -19.78 16.92
N ALA A 44 -43.88 -20.11 15.68
CA ALA A 44 -44.53 -21.21 14.94
C ALA A 44 -44.33 -22.57 15.65
N LEU A 45 -43.15 -22.81 16.20
CA LEU A 45 -42.85 -24.02 16.98
C LEU A 45 -43.65 -24.06 18.28
N LEU A 46 -43.74 -22.96 19.02
CA LEU A 46 -44.51 -22.86 20.27
C LEU A 46 -46.00 -23.06 20.02
N TRP A 47 -46.52 -22.56 18.91
CA TRP A 47 -47.88 -22.82 18.47
C TRP A 47 -48.11 -24.31 18.21
N TRP A 48 -47.15 -24.97 17.55
CA TRP A 48 -47.20 -26.42 17.30
C TRP A 48 -47.11 -27.25 18.59
N LEU A 49 -46.42 -26.75 19.61
CA LEU A 49 -46.31 -27.33 20.94
C LEU A 49 -47.49 -27.00 21.87
N ASP A 50 -48.60 -26.49 21.32
CA ASP A 50 -49.82 -26.15 22.06
C ASP A 50 -49.60 -25.06 23.15
N ASN A 51 -48.69 -24.12 22.89
CA ASN A 51 -48.46 -22.95 23.74
C ASN A 51 -48.77 -21.64 22.97
N PRO A 52 -50.06 -21.35 22.70
CA PRO A 52 -50.45 -20.21 21.88
C PRO A 52 -50.08 -18.86 22.51
N PHE A 53 -50.14 -18.74 23.84
CA PHE A 53 -49.76 -17.51 24.53
C PHE A 53 -48.27 -17.15 24.32
N ALA A 54 -47.37 -18.13 24.43
CA ALA A 54 -45.96 -17.90 24.17
C ALA A 54 -45.68 -17.58 22.70
N ALA A 55 -46.40 -18.23 21.78
CA ALA A 55 -46.31 -17.92 20.36
C ALA A 55 -46.75 -16.47 20.05
N GLU A 56 -47.88 -16.03 20.58
CA GLU A 56 -48.42 -14.68 20.40
C GLU A 56 -47.47 -13.60 20.93
N THR A 57 -46.88 -13.82 22.12
CA THR A 57 -45.93 -12.87 22.71
C THR A 57 -44.63 -12.78 21.88
N CYS A 58 -44.12 -13.88 21.31
CA CYS A 58 -42.99 -13.86 20.38
C CYS A 58 -43.29 -13.08 19.09
N VAL A 59 -44.51 -13.20 18.54
CA VAL A 59 -44.95 -12.42 17.37
C VAL A 59 -45.04 -10.94 17.74
N ALA A 60 -45.67 -10.60 18.88
CA ALA A 60 -45.77 -9.23 19.35
C ALA A 60 -44.40 -8.57 19.56
N ALA A 61 -43.47 -9.27 20.20
CA ALA A 61 -42.08 -8.81 20.37
C ALA A 61 -41.40 -8.57 19.01
N SER A 62 -41.59 -9.48 18.04
CA SER A 62 -41.04 -9.32 16.68
C SER A 62 -41.57 -8.07 15.97
N VAL A 63 -42.87 -7.77 16.12
CA VAL A 63 -43.48 -6.56 15.57
C VAL A 63 -42.89 -5.30 16.22
N ILE A 64 -42.76 -5.26 17.55
CA ILE A 64 -42.17 -4.13 18.28
C ILE A 64 -40.71 -3.91 17.84
N LEU A 65 -39.92 -4.98 17.72
CA LEU A 65 -38.53 -4.90 17.26
C LEU A 65 -38.41 -4.41 15.81
N MET A 66 -39.33 -4.81 14.93
CA MET A 66 -39.38 -4.29 13.55
C MET A 66 -39.75 -2.81 13.50
N LEU A 67 -40.73 -2.37 14.29
CA LEU A 67 -41.08 -0.94 14.41
C LEU A 67 -39.92 -0.13 14.98
N ASN A 68 -39.21 -0.67 15.97
CA ASN A 68 -38.02 -0.06 16.54
C ASN A 68 -36.87 0.06 15.50
N LEU A 69 -36.68 -0.96 14.66
CA LEU A 69 -35.72 -0.93 13.57
C LEU A 69 -36.07 0.14 12.53
N LEU A 70 -37.35 0.32 12.21
CA LEU A 70 -37.83 1.39 11.34
C LEU A 70 -37.60 2.77 11.99
N ALA A 71 -37.94 2.94 13.26
CA ALA A 71 -37.72 4.20 13.99
C ALA A 71 -36.23 4.58 14.03
N TRP A 72 -35.35 3.61 14.27
CA TRP A 72 -33.90 3.78 14.14
C TRP A 72 -33.50 4.23 12.74
N ARG A 73 -34.06 3.62 11.70
CA ARG A 73 -33.79 3.96 10.29
C ARG A 73 -34.21 5.39 9.92
N PHE A 74 -35.21 5.94 10.61
CA PHE A 74 -35.71 7.31 10.47
C PHE A 74 -35.04 8.31 11.43
N GLY A 75 -34.00 7.91 12.17
CA GLY A 75 -33.16 8.82 12.96
C GLY A 75 -33.42 8.82 14.46
N LEU A 76 -34.17 7.85 15.00
CA LEU A 76 -34.28 7.69 16.45
C LEU A 76 -32.89 7.41 17.05
N ARG A 77 -32.56 8.12 18.15
CA ARG A 77 -31.23 8.01 18.78
C ARG A 77 -30.99 6.60 19.32
N MET A 78 -29.75 6.14 19.20
CA MET A 78 -29.30 4.81 19.60
C MET A 78 -29.66 4.42 21.04
N LEU A 79 -29.65 5.40 21.95
CA LEU A 79 -30.04 5.18 23.34
C LEU A 79 -31.48 4.64 23.47
N TRP A 80 -32.42 5.25 22.75
CA TRP A 80 -33.83 4.90 22.82
C TRP A 80 -34.14 3.62 22.08
N THR A 81 -33.51 3.40 20.92
CA THR A 81 -33.70 2.17 20.15
C THR A 81 -33.18 0.97 20.93
N HIS A 82 -32.06 1.12 21.62
CA HIS A 82 -31.53 0.09 22.49
C HIS A 82 -32.41 -0.16 23.71
N ALA A 83 -32.91 0.90 24.37
CA ALA A 83 -33.81 0.75 25.51
C ALA A 83 -35.10 0.01 25.14
N VAL A 84 -35.73 0.37 24.01
CA VAL A 84 -36.92 -0.33 23.50
C VAL A 84 -36.62 -1.80 23.24
N TYR A 85 -35.48 -2.10 22.61
CA TYR A 85 -35.06 -3.49 22.38
C TYR A 85 -34.96 -4.27 23.70
N GLN A 86 -34.25 -3.72 24.68
CA GLN A 86 -34.02 -4.38 25.98
C GLN A 86 -35.33 -4.60 26.74
N ILE A 87 -36.16 -3.57 26.84
CA ILE A 87 -37.47 -3.64 27.51
C ILE A 87 -38.37 -4.67 26.82
N THR A 88 -38.34 -4.76 25.49
CA THR A 88 -39.15 -5.72 24.74
C THR A 88 -38.75 -7.16 25.06
N LEU A 89 -37.45 -7.46 25.10
CA LEU A 89 -36.99 -8.81 25.44
C LEU A 89 -37.22 -9.16 26.91
N ILE A 90 -36.96 -8.24 27.84
CA ILE A 90 -37.28 -8.43 29.26
C ILE A 90 -38.78 -8.68 29.42
N GLY A 91 -39.62 -7.84 28.81
CA GLY A 91 -41.07 -7.98 28.87
C GLY A 91 -41.55 -9.32 28.31
N LEU A 92 -41.02 -9.75 27.17
CA LEU A 92 -41.31 -11.06 26.58
C LEU A 92 -41.00 -12.21 27.56
N ILE A 93 -39.82 -12.17 28.19
CA ILE A 93 -39.39 -13.19 29.15
C ILE A 93 -40.29 -13.18 30.39
N LEU A 94 -40.56 -12.00 30.95
CA LEU A 94 -41.35 -11.86 32.17
C LEU A 94 -42.81 -12.27 31.99
N LEU A 95 -43.45 -11.89 30.88
CA LEU A 95 -44.84 -12.27 30.59
C LEU A 95 -44.98 -13.78 30.48
N ASN A 96 -44.06 -14.44 29.78
CA ASN A 96 -44.06 -15.90 29.67
C ASN A 96 -43.74 -16.59 30.99
N ALA A 97 -42.77 -16.05 31.75
CA ALA A 97 -42.45 -16.57 33.08
C ALA A 97 -43.64 -16.48 34.02
N ALA A 98 -44.37 -15.35 34.02
CA ALA A 98 -45.52 -15.15 34.89
C ALA A 98 -46.65 -16.17 34.65
N VAL A 99 -46.82 -16.67 33.43
CA VAL A 99 -47.87 -17.66 33.11
C VAL A 99 -47.40 -19.10 33.34
N THR A 100 -46.11 -19.39 33.21
CA THR A 100 -45.57 -20.77 33.17
C THR A 100 -44.96 -21.26 34.49
N GLY A 101 -45.14 -20.52 35.60
CA GLY A 101 -44.67 -20.93 36.93
C GLY A 101 -43.73 -19.93 37.62
N GLY A 102 -43.67 -18.70 37.14
CA GLY A 102 -42.85 -17.64 37.72
C GLY A 102 -41.37 -18.01 37.73
N LEU A 103 -40.80 -18.17 38.92
CA LEU A 103 -39.37 -18.44 39.10
C LEU A 103 -38.91 -19.84 38.68
N THR A 104 -39.84 -20.77 38.43
CA THR A 104 -39.53 -22.11 37.90
C THR A 104 -39.57 -22.16 36.38
N SER A 105 -39.97 -21.07 35.73
CA SER A 105 -40.11 -21.00 34.29
C SER A 105 -38.76 -21.13 33.57
N ALA A 106 -38.71 -22.00 32.55
CA ALA A 106 -37.54 -22.16 31.70
C ALA A 106 -37.18 -20.89 30.90
N TYR A 107 -38.13 -19.97 30.70
CA TYR A 107 -37.91 -18.73 29.96
C TYR A 107 -36.94 -17.77 30.66
N LEU A 108 -36.80 -17.86 32.00
CA LEU A 108 -35.91 -16.99 32.76
C LEU A 108 -34.42 -17.21 32.46
N ILE A 109 -34.04 -18.36 31.89
CA ILE A 109 -32.65 -18.61 31.45
C ILE A 109 -32.22 -17.57 30.40
N PHE A 110 -33.14 -17.12 29.56
CA PHE A 110 -32.85 -16.12 28.53
C PHE A 110 -32.58 -14.72 29.10
N MET A 111 -32.93 -14.46 30.37
CA MET A 111 -32.68 -13.17 31.03
C MET A 111 -31.19 -12.81 31.01
N GLY A 112 -30.31 -13.80 31.19
CA GLY A 112 -28.86 -13.59 31.14
C GLY A 112 -28.31 -13.21 29.76
N LEU A 113 -29.04 -13.44 28.66
CA LEU A 113 -28.59 -13.03 27.31
C LEU A 113 -28.89 -11.56 27.01
N VAL A 114 -29.90 -10.99 27.66
CA VAL A 114 -30.44 -9.67 27.34
C VAL A 114 -29.39 -8.55 27.52
N PRO A 115 -28.63 -8.49 28.64
CA PRO A 115 -27.62 -7.46 28.83
C PRO A 115 -26.40 -7.57 27.88
N LEU A 116 -26.13 -8.75 27.30
CA LEU A 116 -24.97 -8.99 26.44
C LEU A 116 -25.00 -8.11 25.17
N LEU A 117 -26.18 -7.77 24.69
CA LEU A 117 -26.33 -6.92 23.51
C LEU A 117 -25.81 -5.49 23.74
N ALA A 118 -25.96 -4.97 24.96
CA ALA A 118 -25.52 -3.62 25.31
C ALA A 118 -24.01 -3.42 25.16
N VAL A 119 -23.24 -4.51 25.31
CA VAL A 119 -21.77 -4.51 25.16
C VAL A 119 -21.35 -4.13 23.75
N PHE A 120 -22.06 -4.61 22.73
CA PHE A 120 -21.70 -4.38 21.32
C PHE A 120 -22.25 -3.06 20.77
N CYS A 121 -23.40 -2.62 21.29
CA CYS A 121 -24.12 -1.47 20.75
C CYS A 121 -23.84 -0.16 21.50
N MET A 122 -23.43 -0.23 22.77
CA MET A 122 -23.24 0.93 23.64
C MET A 122 -21.89 0.86 24.37
N ASN A 123 -21.82 1.32 25.62
CA ASN A 123 -20.64 1.20 26.47
C ASN A 123 -20.85 0.17 27.59
N ARG A 124 -19.76 -0.18 28.26
CA ARG A 124 -19.71 -1.01 29.48
C ARG A 124 -20.73 -0.64 30.56
N HIS A 125 -20.91 0.65 30.85
CA HIS A 125 -21.81 1.13 31.90
C HIS A 125 -23.28 0.81 31.57
N TRP A 126 -23.67 0.86 30.30
CA TRP A 126 -25.02 0.47 29.87
C TRP A 126 -25.25 -1.05 30.00
N ALA A 127 -24.24 -1.88 29.72
CA ALA A 127 -24.34 -3.32 29.97
C ALA A 127 -24.51 -3.63 31.46
N ILE A 128 -23.70 -3.00 32.32
CA ILE A 128 -23.82 -3.12 33.78
C ILE A 128 -25.20 -2.63 34.25
N PHE A 129 -25.68 -1.50 33.73
CA PHE A 129 -27.00 -0.96 34.06
C PHE A 129 -28.12 -1.97 33.79
N TRP A 130 -28.12 -2.62 32.62
CA TRP A 130 -29.13 -3.63 32.29
C TRP A 130 -29.00 -4.91 33.12
N VAL A 131 -27.78 -5.35 33.46
CA VAL A 131 -27.59 -6.46 34.43
C VAL A 131 -28.18 -6.10 35.80
N VAL A 132 -27.94 -4.87 36.29
CA VAL A 132 -28.47 -4.41 37.58
C VAL A 132 -30.00 -4.37 37.54
N ILE A 133 -30.60 -3.89 36.45
CA ILE A 133 -32.05 -3.95 36.25
C ILE A 133 -32.55 -5.40 36.27
N SER A 134 -31.91 -6.31 35.53
CA SER A 134 -32.28 -7.73 35.51
C SER A 134 -32.25 -8.34 36.91
N PHE A 135 -31.22 -8.03 37.70
CA PHE A 135 -31.11 -8.48 39.09
C PHE A 135 -32.28 -8.01 39.96
N PHE A 136 -32.64 -6.72 39.91
CA PHE A 136 -33.77 -6.19 40.68
C PHE A 136 -35.12 -6.77 40.23
N VAL A 137 -35.29 -6.99 38.92
CA VAL A 137 -36.47 -7.67 38.38
C VAL A 137 -36.58 -9.10 38.89
N LEU A 138 -35.47 -9.84 38.92
CA LEU A 138 -35.45 -11.21 39.46
C LEU A 138 -35.71 -11.23 40.98
N LEU A 139 -35.16 -10.27 41.72
CA LEU A 139 -35.42 -10.14 43.15
C LEU A 139 -36.90 -9.86 43.41
N TRP A 140 -37.51 -8.99 42.59
CA TRP A 140 -38.94 -8.73 42.67
C TRP A 140 -39.77 -9.98 42.36
N LEU A 141 -39.43 -10.75 41.31
CA LEU A 141 -40.10 -12.02 41.00
C LEU A 141 -39.99 -13.04 42.14
N PHE A 142 -38.83 -13.12 42.79
CA PHE A 142 -38.65 -13.97 43.97
C PHE A 142 -39.64 -13.56 45.07
N ILE A 143 -39.70 -12.27 45.41
CA ILE A 143 -40.62 -11.74 46.44
C ILE A 143 -42.10 -11.91 46.04
N ALA A 144 -42.44 -11.81 44.76
CA ALA A 144 -43.79 -12.04 44.27
C ALA A 144 -44.19 -13.53 44.39
N GLN A 145 -43.28 -14.45 44.09
CA GLN A 145 -43.50 -15.90 44.19
C GLN A 145 -43.70 -16.32 45.66
N MET A 146 -42.70 -16.02 46.49
CA MET A 146 -42.89 -15.31 47.74
C MET A 146 -44.26 -15.31 48.42
N GLN A 147 -45.00 -14.29 48.00
CA GLN A 147 -46.28 -13.84 48.54
C GLN A 147 -47.48 -14.54 47.87
N GLY A 148 -47.22 -15.50 46.97
CA GLY A 148 -48.27 -16.20 46.23
C GLY A 148 -48.90 -15.39 45.11
N TRP A 149 -48.24 -14.34 44.63
CA TRP A 149 -48.75 -13.50 43.53
C TRP A 149 -48.58 -14.14 42.15
N LEU A 150 -47.76 -15.19 42.05
CA LEU A 150 -47.45 -15.88 40.81
C LEU A 150 -47.99 -17.33 40.82
N PRO A 151 -48.38 -17.89 39.66
CA PRO A 151 -48.85 -19.25 39.55
C PRO A 151 -47.78 -20.26 39.97
N GLY A 152 -48.17 -21.32 40.69
CA GLY A 152 -47.30 -22.43 41.05
C GLY A 152 -48.12 -23.61 41.55
N ASP A 153 -47.99 -24.78 40.90
CA ASP A 153 -48.88 -25.93 41.09
C ASP A 153 -48.75 -26.65 42.44
N THR A 154 -47.85 -26.20 43.33
CA THR A 154 -47.73 -26.64 44.72
C THR A 154 -47.01 -25.52 45.49
N PRO A 155 -47.08 -25.45 46.83
CA PRO A 155 -46.12 -24.66 47.59
C PRO A 155 -44.73 -25.25 47.34
N LEU A 156 -44.04 -24.72 46.33
CA LEU A 156 -42.64 -25.03 46.05
C LEU A 156 -41.88 -24.86 47.36
N LYS A 157 -41.10 -25.88 47.73
CA LYS A 157 -40.23 -25.77 48.90
C LYS A 157 -39.33 -24.57 48.69
N TRP A 158 -39.21 -23.70 49.68
CA TRP A 158 -38.33 -22.51 49.66
C TRP A 158 -36.92 -22.81 49.12
N GLN A 159 -36.42 -24.03 49.35
CA GLN A 159 -35.16 -24.55 48.83
C GLN A 159 -35.08 -24.56 47.29
N GLN A 160 -36.14 -24.98 46.59
CA GLN A 160 -36.17 -25.03 45.13
C GLN A 160 -36.24 -23.63 44.50
N LEU A 161 -37.04 -22.73 45.11
CA LEU A 161 -37.10 -21.33 44.70
C LEU A 161 -35.76 -20.62 44.89
N ALA A 162 -35.12 -20.83 46.04
CA ALA A 162 -33.79 -20.30 46.31
C ALA A 162 -32.73 -20.86 45.34
N GLN A 163 -32.80 -22.16 45.00
CA GLN A 163 -31.89 -22.78 44.04
C GLN A 163 -32.05 -22.19 42.63
N ASN A 164 -33.27 -22.04 42.12
CA ASN A 164 -33.52 -21.44 40.81
C ASN A 164 -33.06 -19.97 40.77
N PHE A 165 -33.37 -19.22 41.83
CA PHE A 165 -32.90 -17.84 41.98
C PHE A 165 -31.37 -17.76 41.92
N LEU A 166 -30.70 -18.64 42.67
CA LEU A 166 -29.23 -18.70 42.71
C LEU A 166 -28.64 -19.05 41.33
N CYS A 167 -29.22 -20.02 40.61
CA CYS A 167 -28.77 -20.38 39.26
C CYS A 167 -28.83 -19.17 38.30
N ILE A 168 -29.91 -18.41 38.32
CA ILE A 168 -30.06 -17.23 37.44
C ILE A 168 -29.11 -16.11 37.87
N ILE A 169 -28.91 -15.89 39.18
CA ILE A 169 -27.91 -14.92 39.67
C ILE A 169 -26.49 -15.31 39.24
N VAL A 170 -26.11 -16.58 39.35
CA VAL A 170 -24.80 -17.07 38.91
C VAL A 170 -24.62 -16.84 37.40
N LEU A 171 -25.68 -17.03 36.61
CA LEU A 171 -25.67 -16.71 35.19
C LEU A 171 -25.42 -15.20 34.96
N GLU A 172 -26.16 -14.31 35.62
CA GLU A 172 -25.98 -12.85 35.52
C GLU A 172 -24.56 -12.40 35.94
N ILE A 173 -24.02 -12.94 37.04
CA ILE A 173 -22.65 -12.65 37.49
C ILE A 173 -21.64 -13.10 36.44
N THR A 174 -21.84 -14.28 35.86
CA THR A 174 -20.94 -14.81 34.80
C THR A 174 -20.93 -13.89 33.58
N GLN A 175 -22.08 -13.28 33.22
CA GLN A 175 -22.15 -12.31 32.14
C GLN A 175 -21.35 -11.04 32.45
N VAL A 176 -21.43 -10.51 33.68
CA VAL A 176 -20.61 -9.35 34.09
C VAL A 176 -19.12 -9.64 33.96
N ILE A 177 -18.68 -10.83 34.39
CA ILE A 177 -17.30 -11.28 34.24
C ILE A 177 -16.92 -11.34 32.75
N LEU A 178 -17.79 -11.90 31.90
CA LEU A 178 -17.55 -11.97 30.47
C LEU A 178 -17.38 -10.59 29.83
N VAL A 179 -18.22 -9.61 30.19
CA VAL A 179 -18.09 -8.21 29.71
C VAL A 179 -16.74 -7.63 30.12
N PHE A 180 -16.34 -7.85 31.38
CA PHE A 180 -15.08 -7.32 31.89
C PHE A 180 -13.85 -7.94 31.21
N VAL A 181 -13.89 -9.26 30.99
CA VAL A 181 -12.82 -10.00 30.28
C VAL A 181 -12.72 -9.53 28.83
N TYR A 182 -13.84 -9.36 28.13
CA TYR A 182 -13.86 -8.86 26.76
C TYR A 182 -13.26 -7.46 26.65
N ASP A 183 -13.69 -6.53 27.50
CA ASP A 183 -13.20 -5.15 27.51
C ASP A 183 -11.70 -5.09 27.84
N SER A 184 -11.25 -5.87 28.82
CA SER A 184 -9.83 -5.99 29.19
C SER A 184 -8.99 -6.55 28.03
N ALA A 185 -9.45 -7.60 27.37
CA ALA A 185 -8.78 -8.19 26.22
C ALA A 185 -8.72 -7.22 25.03
N HIS A 186 -9.81 -6.49 24.78
CA HIS A 186 -9.87 -5.48 23.72
C HIS A 186 -8.89 -4.32 23.99
N ALA A 187 -8.86 -3.81 25.24
CA ALA A 187 -7.93 -2.77 25.64
C ALA A 187 -6.46 -3.20 25.46
N GLN A 188 -6.10 -4.43 25.86
CA GLN A 188 -4.76 -4.97 25.66
C GLN A 188 -4.39 -5.07 24.18
N SER A 189 -5.30 -5.56 23.34
CA SER A 189 -5.10 -5.65 21.88
C SER A 189 -4.86 -4.26 21.27
N MET A 190 -5.66 -3.26 21.66
CA MET A 190 -5.47 -1.89 21.20
C MET A 190 -4.14 -1.28 21.65
N HIS A 191 -3.70 -1.55 22.88
CA HIS A 191 -2.38 -1.11 23.35
C HIS A 191 -1.23 -1.77 22.59
N ALA A 192 -1.32 -3.07 22.32
CA ALA A 192 -0.33 -3.80 21.53
C ALA A 192 -0.25 -3.24 20.10
N LEU A 193 -1.41 -3.04 19.46
CA LEU A 193 -1.49 -2.48 18.11
C LEU A 193 -0.88 -1.07 18.04
N ASN A 194 -1.20 -0.21 19.01
CA ASN A 194 -0.65 1.14 19.09
C ASN A 194 0.88 1.14 19.30
N ARG A 195 1.42 0.22 20.11
CA ARG A 195 2.87 0.07 20.27
C ARG A 195 3.55 -0.35 18.97
N THR A 196 2.97 -1.34 18.27
CA THR A 196 3.49 -1.80 16.98
C THR A 196 3.45 -0.69 15.93
N ASN A 197 2.34 0.06 15.84
CA ASN A 197 2.23 1.20 14.93
C ASN A 197 3.26 2.30 15.23
N ARG A 198 3.48 2.64 16.50
CA ARG A 198 4.51 3.62 16.89
C ARG A 198 5.91 3.15 16.51
N ARG A 199 6.24 1.88 16.76
CA ARG A 199 7.53 1.29 16.39
C ARG A 199 7.72 1.28 14.87
N LEU A 200 6.68 0.93 14.13
CA LEU A 200 6.70 0.96 12.67
C LEU A 200 6.99 2.39 12.17
N ALA A 201 6.25 3.37 12.67
CA ALA A 201 6.42 4.77 12.31
C ALA A 201 7.84 5.29 12.60
N SER A 202 8.40 4.99 13.79
CA SER A 202 9.76 5.40 14.15
C SER A 202 10.82 4.75 13.24
N THR A 203 10.68 3.45 12.95
CA THR A 203 11.63 2.74 12.08
C THR A 203 11.56 3.26 10.65
N THR A 204 10.35 3.52 10.13
CA THR A 204 10.18 4.12 8.80
C THR A 204 10.81 5.51 8.73
N GLN A 205 10.66 6.34 9.77
CA GLN A 205 11.29 7.66 9.81
C GLN A 205 12.82 7.56 9.86
N ALA A 206 13.37 6.67 10.70
CA ALA A 206 14.81 6.45 10.78
C ALA A 206 15.39 5.96 9.44
N LEU A 207 14.69 5.04 8.76
CA LEU A 207 15.09 4.55 7.44
C LEU A 207 15.11 5.68 6.41
N LYS A 208 14.09 6.54 6.38
CA LYS A 208 14.04 7.71 5.48
C LYS A 208 15.18 8.69 5.74
N LEU A 209 15.48 8.96 7.01
CA LEU A 209 16.61 9.83 7.38
C LEU A 209 17.93 9.24 6.93
N ALA A 210 18.16 7.94 7.21
CA ALA A 210 19.37 7.24 6.79
C ALA A 210 19.55 7.24 5.27
N ASP A 211 18.47 7.04 4.50
CA ASP A 211 18.52 7.08 3.03
C ASP A 211 18.87 8.49 2.53
N SER A 212 18.27 9.53 3.13
CA SER A 212 18.61 10.93 2.80
C SER A 212 20.06 11.30 3.14
N HIS A 213 20.62 10.76 4.23
CA HIS A 213 22.01 10.99 4.62
C HIS A 213 22.97 10.28 3.68
N LYS A 214 22.66 9.05 3.28
CA LYS A 214 23.42 8.29 2.27
C LYS A 214 23.50 9.08 0.97
N ASP A 215 22.40 9.65 0.51
CA ASP A 215 22.40 10.42 -0.75
C ASP A 215 23.17 11.73 -0.65
N LYS A 216 22.99 12.50 0.44
CA LYS A 216 23.79 13.71 0.68
C LYS A 216 25.29 13.40 0.75
N PHE A 217 25.67 12.28 1.37
CA PHE A 217 27.04 11.83 1.44
C PHE A 217 27.60 11.50 0.04
N LEU A 218 26.84 10.76 -0.79
CA LEU A 218 27.25 10.48 -2.17
C LEU A 218 27.40 11.77 -3.00
N ALA A 219 26.50 12.74 -2.79
CA ALA A 219 26.57 14.04 -3.45
C ALA A 219 27.84 14.81 -3.10
N MET A 220 28.16 14.89 -1.81
CA MET A 220 29.35 15.58 -1.31
C MET A 220 30.64 14.92 -1.77
N VAL A 221 30.78 13.59 -1.59
CA VAL A 221 31.98 12.85 -1.96
C VAL A 221 32.28 13.01 -3.45
N SER A 222 31.25 13.01 -4.29
CA SER A 222 31.44 13.16 -5.73
C SER A 222 31.98 14.54 -6.12
N HIS A 223 31.46 15.63 -5.53
CA HIS A 223 31.99 16.97 -5.74
C HIS A 223 33.47 17.08 -5.33
N ASP A 224 33.79 16.51 -4.16
CA ASP A 224 35.13 16.56 -3.59
C ASP A 224 36.12 15.65 -4.32
N MET A 225 35.64 14.61 -5.01
CA MET A 225 36.43 13.76 -5.91
C MET A 225 36.61 14.36 -7.31
N ARG A 226 35.61 15.08 -7.84
CA ARG A 226 35.67 15.69 -9.18
C ARG A 226 36.81 16.71 -9.29
N THR A 227 37.01 17.51 -8.24
CA THR A 227 38.01 18.58 -8.21
C THR A 227 39.47 18.08 -8.36
N PRO A 228 39.97 17.15 -7.52
CA PRO A 228 41.32 16.60 -7.69
C PRO A 228 41.46 15.80 -8.98
N LEU A 229 40.40 15.13 -9.42
CA LEU A 229 40.44 14.32 -10.64
C LEU A 229 40.55 15.18 -11.90
N ASN A 230 39.83 16.30 -11.96
CA ASN A 230 39.99 17.31 -13.02
C ASN A 230 41.40 17.89 -13.04
N ALA A 231 42.02 18.10 -11.88
CA ALA A 231 43.41 18.54 -11.80
C ALA A 231 44.38 17.47 -12.35
N VAL A 232 44.19 16.20 -12.01
CA VAL A 232 44.97 15.07 -12.55
C VAL A 232 44.82 14.98 -14.07
N ILE A 233 43.60 15.07 -14.61
CA ILE A 233 43.35 15.08 -16.06
C ILE A 233 44.05 16.27 -16.72
N GLY A 234 44.00 17.46 -16.10
CA GLY A 234 44.67 18.66 -16.61
C GLY A 234 46.19 18.50 -16.66
N TYR A 235 46.81 17.99 -15.60
CA TYR A 235 48.26 17.73 -15.58
C TYR A 235 48.68 16.65 -16.58
N LEU A 236 47.87 15.60 -16.73
CA LEU A 236 48.12 14.56 -17.74
C LEU A 236 48.00 15.10 -19.17
N GLY A 237 47.05 16.01 -19.44
CA GLY A 237 46.97 16.70 -20.73
C GLY A 237 48.20 17.57 -21.02
N LEU A 238 48.68 18.33 -20.03
CA LEU A 238 49.91 19.12 -20.17
C LEU A 238 51.15 18.24 -20.41
N LEU A 239 51.22 17.08 -19.76
CA LEU A 239 52.29 16.10 -19.94
C LEU A 239 52.22 15.43 -21.32
N HIS A 240 51.02 15.18 -21.84
CA HIS A 240 50.82 14.63 -23.18
C HIS A 240 51.32 15.57 -24.29
N ASP A 241 51.16 16.88 -24.12
CA ASP A 241 51.58 17.90 -25.09
C ASP A 241 53.11 18.17 -25.10
N HIS A 242 53.89 17.54 -24.20
CA HIS A 242 55.34 17.73 -24.16
C HIS A 242 56.07 16.89 -25.23
N ARG A 243 56.93 17.55 -26.03
CA ARG A 243 57.58 16.96 -27.23
C ARG A 243 58.79 16.04 -27.00
N GLU A 244 59.20 15.81 -25.75
CA GLU A 244 60.43 15.05 -25.43
C GLU A 244 60.18 13.71 -24.71
N TRP A 245 59.16 12.96 -25.13
CA TRP A 245 58.81 11.67 -24.50
C TRP A 245 59.29 10.50 -25.35
N ASN A 246 59.78 9.43 -24.72
CA ASN A 246 59.88 8.14 -25.42
C ASN A 246 58.47 7.56 -25.65
N ASN A 247 58.30 6.71 -26.67
CA ASN A 247 57.00 6.15 -27.04
C ASN A 247 56.27 5.41 -25.90
N GLU A 248 57.01 4.85 -24.95
CA GLU A 248 56.47 4.08 -23.82
C GLU A 248 55.86 5.00 -22.74
N SER A 249 56.53 6.13 -22.46
CA SER A 249 56.09 7.13 -21.49
C SER A 249 54.83 7.84 -21.96
N ALA A 250 54.73 8.12 -23.27
CA ALA A 250 53.52 8.71 -23.86
C ALA A 250 52.32 7.76 -23.74
N GLY A 251 52.55 6.45 -23.88
CA GLY A 251 51.53 5.41 -23.64
C GLY A 251 51.03 5.35 -22.20
N PHE A 252 51.92 5.53 -21.21
CA PHE A 252 51.52 5.58 -19.80
C PHE A 252 50.68 6.82 -19.46
N VAL A 253 51.03 8.00 -19.99
CA VAL A 253 50.23 9.23 -19.77
C VAL A 253 48.87 9.11 -20.44
N ALA A 254 48.80 8.62 -21.68
CA ALA A 254 47.53 8.38 -22.35
C ALA A 254 46.64 7.41 -21.55
N SER A 255 47.22 6.32 -21.04
CA SER A 255 46.51 5.35 -20.20
C SER A 255 46.01 5.96 -18.89
N ALA A 256 46.84 6.76 -18.21
CA ALA A 256 46.47 7.43 -16.97
C ALA A 256 45.37 8.47 -17.20
N GLN A 257 45.41 9.20 -18.32
CA GLN A 257 44.42 10.22 -18.66
C GLN A 257 43.08 9.56 -18.98
N HIS A 258 43.10 8.42 -19.69
CA HIS A 258 41.93 7.62 -19.94
C HIS A 258 41.31 7.07 -18.63
N ALA A 259 42.12 6.55 -17.71
CA ALA A 259 41.65 6.06 -16.42
C ALA A 259 41.03 7.17 -15.55
N ALA A 260 41.64 8.35 -15.52
CA ALA A 260 41.14 9.49 -14.76
C ALA A 260 39.81 10.02 -15.35
N THR A 261 39.72 10.12 -16.67
CA THR A 261 38.49 10.54 -17.37
C THR A 261 37.36 9.52 -17.15
N HIS A 262 37.66 8.22 -17.24
CA HIS A 262 36.69 7.17 -16.97
C HIS A 262 36.18 7.22 -15.52
N LEU A 263 37.05 7.41 -14.53
CA LEU A 263 36.65 7.55 -13.13
C LEU A 263 35.71 8.75 -12.92
N LEU A 264 35.97 9.86 -13.62
CA LEU A 264 35.14 11.06 -13.53
C LEU A 264 33.74 10.81 -14.09
N THR A 265 33.65 10.08 -15.20
CA THR A 265 32.37 9.63 -15.77
C THR A 265 31.60 8.77 -14.79
N VAL A 266 32.24 7.77 -14.18
CA VAL A 266 31.59 6.89 -13.18
C VAL A 266 31.06 7.69 -11.99
N ILE A 267 31.84 8.64 -11.50
CA ILE A 267 31.48 9.52 -10.38
C ILE A 267 30.28 10.42 -10.74
N ASN A 268 30.24 10.94 -11.97
CA ASN A 268 29.13 11.76 -12.45
C ASN A 268 27.86 10.93 -12.69
N ASP A 269 27.97 9.72 -13.25
CA ASP A 269 26.83 8.82 -13.44
C ASP A 269 26.19 8.44 -12.09
N LEU A 270 27.01 8.20 -11.08
CA LEU A 270 26.53 7.89 -9.72
C LEU A 270 25.77 9.07 -9.11
N LEU A 271 26.22 10.30 -9.35
CA LEU A 271 25.51 11.52 -8.95
C LEU A 271 24.19 11.68 -9.67
N ASP A 272 24.20 11.61 -10.99
CA ASP A 272 22.99 11.78 -11.80
C ASP A 272 21.95 10.74 -11.37
N PHE A 273 22.37 9.49 -11.15
CA PHE A 273 21.51 8.45 -10.60
C PHE A 273 20.92 8.80 -9.22
N SER A 274 21.73 9.36 -8.30
CA SER A 274 21.25 9.83 -6.99
C SER A 274 20.24 10.98 -7.11
N GLN A 275 20.51 11.98 -7.94
CA GLN A 275 19.61 13.11 -8.19
C GLN A 275 18.29 12.66 -8.82
N ILE A 276 18.34 11.72 -9.77
CA ILE A 276 17.16 11.11 -10.40
C ILE A 276 16.30 10.41 -9.34
N ARG A 277 16.90 9.59 -8.46
CA ARG A 277 16.16 8.84 -7.43
C ARG A 277 15.40 9.75 -6.46
N LEU A 278 15.94 10.94 -6.21
CA LEU A 278 15.34 11.95 -5.34
C LEU A 278 14.34 12.87 -6.05
N GLY A 279 14.15 12.71 -7.37
CA GLY A 279 13.33 13.61 -8.18
C GLY A 279 13.90 15.03 -8.25
N GLN A 280 15.20 15.19 -7.99
CA GLN A 280 15.90 16.48 -7.95
C GLN A 280 16.59 16.84 -9.26
N LEU A 281 16.45 16.00 -10.30
CA LEU A 281 17.00 16.30 -11.61
C LEU A 281 16.19 17.45 -12.25
N ILE A 282 16.80 18.63 -12.30
CA ILE A 282 16.22 19.82 -12.94
C ILE A 282 16.82 19.93 -14.34
N LEU A 283 15.95 19.95 -15.37
CA LEU A 283 16.38 20.26 -16.72
C LEU A 283 16.54 21.77 -16.90
N HIS A 284 17.56 22.18 -17.63
CA HIS A 284 17.81 23.57 -17.97
C HIS A 284 17.63 23.78 -19.48
N PRO A 285 16.38 23.78 -19.99
CA PRO A 285 16.13 23.86 -21.41
C PRO A 285 16.45 25.25 -21.97
N GLN A 286 17.25 25.26 -23.03
CA GLN A 286 17.71 26.45 -23.74
C GLN A 286 17.38 26.34 -25.24
N VAL A 287 17.33 27.49 -25.93
CA VAL A 287 17.14 27.51 -27.39
C VAL A 287 18.46 27.14 -28.06
N VAL A 288 18.46 26.05 -28.82
CA VAL A 288 19.67 25.51 -29.45
C VAL A 288 19.44 25.19 -30.91
N ASN A 289 20.52 25.23 -31.69
CA ASN A 289 20.54 24.77 -33.06
C ASN A 289 20.59 23.24 -33.07
N LEU A 290 19.46 22.58 -33.34
CA LEU A 290 19.33 21.12 -33.20
C LEU A 290 20.27 20.35 -34.14
N PRO A 291 20.29 20.60 -35.47
CA PRO A 291 21.23 19.93 -36.36
C PRO A 291 22.69 20.06 -35.92
N HIS A 292 23.08 21.25 -35.44
CA HIS A 292 24.43 21.49 -34.95
C HIS A 292 24.73 20.67 -33.69
N VAL A 293 23.81 20.62 -32.72
CA VAL A 293 23.98 19.82 -31.50
C VAL A 293 24.11 18.33 -31.83
N LEU A 294 23.27 17.81 -32.73
CA LEU A 294 23.31 16.41 -33.15
C LEU A 294 24.64 16.08 -33.85
N GLN A 295 25.09 16.93 -34.77
CA GLN A 295 26.37 16.78 -35.46
C GLN A 295 27.55 16.80 -34.49
N GLN A 296 27.63 17.82 -33.62
CA GLN A 296 28.73 17.93 -32.65
C GLN A 296 28.78 16.72 -31.70
N THR A 297 27.62 16.24 -31.26
CA THR A 297 27.54 15.07 -30.38
C THR A 297 28.00 13.81 -31.09
N PHE A 298 27.62 13.63 -32.35
CA PHE A 298 28.07 12.52 -33.20
C PHE A 298 29.59 12.57 -33.43
N ASP A 299 30.12 13.76 -33.76
CA ASP A 299 31.55 13.96 -34.04
C ASP A 299 32.46 13.63 -32.85
N THR A 300 31.93 13.72 -31.63
CA THR A 300 32.66 13.42 -30.38
C THR A 300 33.20 11.99 -30.34
N LEU A 301 32.52 11.03 -30.99
CA LEU A 301 32.90 9.61 -30.99
C LEU A 301 33.48 9.13 -32.32
N THR A 302 33.67 10.02 -33.30
CA THR A 302 34.17 9.67 -34.64
C THR A 302 35.56 9.03 -34.59
N HIS A 303 36.48 9.58 -33.80
CA HIS A 303 37.82 9.03 -33.66
C HIS A 303 37.80 7.60 -33.11
N GLN A 304 37.02 7.37 -32.06
CA GLN A 304 36.87 6.04 -31.45
C GLN A 304 36.25 5.03 -32.42
N ALA A 305 35.24 5.44 -33.21
CA ALA A 305 34.65 4.58 -34.23
C ALA A 305 35.66 4.24 -35.35
N GLN A 306 36.53 5.19 -35.72
CA GLN A 306 37.60 4.98 -36.71
C GLN A 306 38.69 4.03 -36.21
N GLU A 307 39.11 4.16 -34.94
CA GLU A 307 40.04 3.21 -34.30
C GLU A 307 39.49 1.78 -34.30
N MET A 308 38.18 1.64 -34.12
CA MET A 308 37.45 0.37 -34.19
C MET A 308 37.11 -0.06 -35.63
N GLN A 309 37.50 0.73 -36.65
CA GLN A 309 37.25 0.47 -38.07
C GLN A 309 35.76 0.27 -38.43
N LEU A 310 34.87 1.00 -37.76
CA LEU A 310 33.42 0.94 -38.01
C LEU A 310 33.00 1.98 -39.05
N ASP A 311 32.05 1.60 -39.92
CA ASP A 311 31.34 2.58 -40.76
C ASP A 311 30.35 3.37 -39.90
N TYR A 312 30.69 4.63 -39.64
CA TYR A 312 30.00 5.50 -38.69
C TYR A 312 29.29 6.62 -39.43
N LYS A 313 27.95 6.56 -39.49
CA LYS A 313 27.14 7.46 -40.32
C LYS A 313 26.09 8.23 -39.51
N LEU A 314 25.88 9.49 -39.88
CA LEU A 314 24.78 10.33 -39.41
C LEU A 314 23.81 10.63 -40.56
N SER A 315 22.51 10.61 -40.29
CA SER A 315 21.49 11.07 -41.24
C SER A 315 20.45 11.93 -40.54
N LEU A 316 20.32 13.17 -41.01
CA LEU A 316 19.40 14.16 -40.47
C LEU A 316 18.30 14.40 -41.51
N ASP A 317 17.04 14.30 -41.08
CA ASP A 317 15.90 14.63 -41.92
C ASP A 317 15.90 16.14 -42.24
N PRO A 318 15.80 16.55 -43.53
CA PRO A 318 15.68 17.96 -43.92
C PRO A 318 14.51 18.71 -43.26
N GLN A 319 13.49 18.02 -42.76
CA GLN A 319 12.35 18.62 -42.06
C GLN A 319 12.61 18.92 -40.58
N LEU A 320 13.81 18.61 -40.05
CA LEU A 320 14.15 18.94 -38.68
C LEU A 320 14.13 20.47 -38.44
N PRO A 321 13.50 20.94 -37.36
CA PRO A 321 13.52 22.36 -37.03
C PRO A 321 14.96 22.78 -36.67
N GLN A 322 15.38 23.92 -37.20
CA GLN A 322 16.71 24.46 -36.90
C GLN A 322 16.85 24.81 -35.41
N TRP A 323 15.80 25.37 -34.80
CA TRP A 323 15.83 25.86 -33.41
C TRP A 323 14.82 25.11 -32.55
N VAL A 324 15.28 24.52 -31.45
CA VAL A 324 14.43 23.84 -30.45
C VAL A 324 14.78 24.28 -29.05
N ARG A 325 13.82 24.15 -28.13
CA ARG A 325 14.05 24.41 -26.70
C ARG A 325 14.28 23.08 -25.97
N ILE A 326 15.54 22.76 -25.64
CA ILE A 326 15.94 21.51 -24.99
C ILE A 326 17.17 21.72 -24.10
N ASP A 327 17.41 20.83 -23.14
CA ASP A 327 18.66 20.80 -22.39
C ASP A 327 19.75 20.11 -23.23
N GLN A 328 20.62 20.90 -23.85
CA GLN A 328 21.68 20.41 -24.73
C GLN A 328 22.58 19.38 -24.04
N ASN A 329 22.98 19.65 -22.80
CA ASN A 329 23.94 18.81 -22.08
C ASN A 329 23.34 17.43 -21.81
N ARG A 330 22.07 17.39 -21.40
CA ARG A 330 21.36 16.14 -21.14
C ARG A 330 21.04 15.39 -22.43
N LEU A 331 20.70 16.09 -23.52
CA LEU A 331 20.55 15.46 -24.84
C LEU A 331 21.86 14.82 -25.30
N SER A 332 22.96 15.57 -25.28
CA SER A 332 24.27 15.04 -25.67
C SER A 332 24.69 13.87 -24.78
N GLN A 333 24.42 13.91 -23.48
CA GLN A 333 24.69 12.81 -22.56
C GLN A 333 23.91 11.53 -22.94
N ILE A 334 22.62 11.66 -23.27
CA ILE A 334 21.81 10.51 -23.74
C ILE A 334 22.45 9.91 -24.99
N LEU A 335 22.76 10.74 -25.99
CA LEU A 335 23.26 10.29 -27.28
C LEU A 335 24.67 9.70 -27.20
N ILE A 336 25.59 10.32 -26.46
CA ILE A 336 26.94 9.80 -26.24
C ILE A 336 26.87 8.42 -25.58
N ASN A 337 25.97 8.23 -24.61
CA ASN A 337 25.81 6.93 -23.98
C ASN A 337 25.23 5.87 -24.94
N LEU A 338 24.26 6.22 -25.79
CA LEU A 338 23.72 5.30 -26.79
C LEU A 338 24.76 4.94 -27.87
N LEU A 339 25.41 5.96 -28.46
CA LEU A 339 26.45 5.80 -29.49
C LEU A 339 27.68 5.07 -28.94
N GLY A 340 28.10 5.39 -27.71
CA GLY A 340 29.21 4.72 -27.04
C GLY A 340 28.92 3.24 -26.79
N ASN A 341 27.68 2.88 -26.43
CA ASN A 341 27.27 1.47 -26.34
C ASN A 341 27.28 0.80 -27.72
N ALA A 342 26.72 1.44 -28.76
CA ALA A 342 26.71 0.91 -30.12
C ALA A 342 28.11 0.62 -30.65
N ILE A 343 29.05 1.57 -30.53
CA ILE A 343 30.46 1.39 -30.94
C ILE A 343 31.12 0.26 -30.15
N LYS A 344 30.92 0.24 -28.82
CA LYS A 344 31.54 -0.74 -27.94
C LYS A 344 31.09 -2.18 -28.22
N PHE A 345 29.82 -2.38 -28.59
CA PHE A 345 29.24 -3.70 -28.81
C PHE A 345 29.20 -4.11 -30.29
N THR A 346 29.76 -3.29 -31.18
CA THR A 346 29.93 -3.59 -32.60
C THR A 346 31.41 -3.85 -32.90
N PRO A 347 31.86 -5.12 -32.98
CA PRO A 347 33.26 -5.42 -33.25
C PRO A 347 33.67 -5.15 -34.70
N GLN A 348 32.73 -5.26 -35.64
CA GLN A 348 32.91 -4.96 -37.06
C GLN A 348 31.54 -4.63 -37.69
N GLY A 349 31.53 -3.79 -38.72
CA GLY A 349 30.31 -3.39 -39.42
C GLY A 349 30.05 -1.90 -39.28
N TRP A 350 28.82 -1.51 -38.94
CA TRP A 350 28.40 -0.11 -38.96
C TRP A 350 27.56 0.30 -37.76
N VAL A 351 27.59 1.59 -37.47
CA VAL A 351 26.73 2.28 -36.51
C VAL A 351 26.13 3.50 -37.20
N HIS A 352 24.80 3.56 -37.24
CA HIS A 352 24.05 4.62 -37.93
C HIS A 352 23.17 5.37 -36.95
N MET A 353 23.39 6.67 -36.82
CA MET A 353 22.50 7.58 -36.13
C MET A 353 21.54 8.24 -37.12
N ARG A 354 20.23 8.19 -36.84
CA ARG A 354 19.19 8.87 -37.61
C ARG A 354 18.40 9.80 -36.71
N ALA A 355 18.10 11.00 -37.20
CA ALA A 355 17.20 11.93 -36.52
C ALA A 355 16.11 12.39 -37.48
N SER A 356 14.86 12.25 -37.05
CA SER A 356 13.67 12.62 -37.83
C SER A 356 12.58 13.25 -36.95
N LEU A 357 11.61 13.90 -37.58
CA LEU A 357 10.45 14.44 -36.90
C LEU A 357 9.27 13.47 -37.04
N THR A 358 8.64 13.10 -35.94
CA THR A 358 7.48 12.22 -35.89
C THR A 358 6.33 12.86 -35.11
N GLY A 359 5.11 12.32 -35.15
CA GLY A 359 3.96 12.85 -34.42
C GLY A 359 2.99 13.71 -35.26
N GLN A 360 1.88 14.12 -34.64
CA GLN A 360 0.80 14.87 -35.31
C GLN A 360 1.07 16.37 -35.32
N GLN A 361 0.43 17.10 -36.25
CA GLN A 361 0.48 18.57 -36.27
C GLN A 361 -0.02 19.13 -34.92
N GLY A 362 0.87 19.83 -34.20
CA GLY A 362 0.61 20.40 -32.87
C GLY A 362 1.40 19.74 -31.73
N SER A 363 1.94 18.54 -31.94
CA SER A 363 2.81 17.85 -30.97
C SER A 363 3.92 17.08 -31.69
N PRO A 364 4.82 17.76 -32.41
CA PRO A 364 5.94 17.10 -33.06
C PRO A 364 6.91 16.53 -32.03
N LEU A 365 7.35 15.29 -32.25
CA LEU A 365 8.33 14.57 -31.46
C LEU A 365 9.61 14.41 -32.27
N LEU A 366 10.75 14.71 -31.65
CA LEU A 366 12.05 14.37 -32.20
C LEU A 366 12.30 12.88 -31.96
N LEU A 367 12.41 12.10 -33.04
CA LEU A 367 12.84 10.71 -32.98
C LEU A 367 14.33 10.65 -33.32
N VAL A 368 15.14 10.12 -32.40
CA VAL A 368 16.55 9.83 -32.63
C VAL A 368 16.78 8.34 -32.45
N GLU A 369 17.31 7.70 -33.48
CA GLU A 369 17.59 6.28 -33.52
C GLU A 369 19.09 6.06 -33.65
N VAL A 370 19.61 5.11 -32.87
CA VAL A 370 20.99 4.61 -33.00
C VAL A 370 20.87 3.13 -33.33
N GLU A 371 21.27 2.76 -34.53
CA GLU A 371 21.20 1.41 -35.07
C GLU A 371 22.63 0.88 -35.25
N ASP A 372 22.87 -0.37 -34.86
CA ASP A 372 24.18 -1.01 -34.94
C ASP A 372 24.09 -2.46 -35.43
N THR A 373 25.18 -2.97 -36.01
CA THR A 373 25.31 -4.37 -36.44
C THR A 373 26.04 -5.24 -35.41
N GLY A 374 25.96 -4.87 -34.13
CA GLY A 374 26.66 -5.53 -33.05
C GLY A 374 26.09 -6.90 -32.71
N ILE A 375 26.47 -7.38 -31.52
CA ILE A 375 26.20 -8.74 -31.04
C ILE A 375 24.71 -9.06 -30.79
N GLY A 376 23.84 -8.05 -30.81
CA GLY A 376 22.42 -8.19 -30.49
C GLY A 376 22.15 -8.48 -29.00
N MET A 377 20.87 -8.62 -28.65
CA MET A 377 20.39 -8.89 -27.29
C MET A 377 19.24 -9.90 -27.30
N THR A 378 19.29 -10.87 -26.38
CA THR A 378 18.19 -11.83 -26.16
C THR A 378 16.94 -11.14 -25.59
N GLU A 379 15.76 -11.74 -25.75
CA GLU A 379 14.50 -11.20 -25.20
C GLU A 379 14.55 -10.98 -23.68
N GLU A 380 15.31 -11.81 -22.96
CA GLU A 380 15.49 -11.67 -21.52
C GLU A 380 16.38 -10.47 -21.17
N GLN A 381 17.44 -10.25 -21.94
CA GLN A 381 18.33 -9.09 -21.77
C GLN A 381 17.60 -7.78 -22.06
N GLN A 382 16.76 -7.74 -23.12
CA GLN A 382 15.98 -6.56 -23.49
C GLN A 382 15.03 -6.08 -22.36
N LYS A 383 14.47 -7.00 -21.57
CA LYS A 383 13.58 -6.66 -20.43
C LYS A 383 14.29 -5.97 -19.28
N HIS A 384 15.59 -6.17 -19.15
CA HIS A 384 16.36 -5.82 -17.96
C HIS A 384 17.48 -4.81 -18.22
N ILE A 385 17.81 -4.52 -19.48
CA ILE A 385 18.93 -3.66 -19.88
C ILE A 385 18.83 -2.21 -19.36
N PHE A 386 17.61 -1.70 -19.11
CA PHE A 386 17.40 -0.37 -18.55
C PHE A 386 17.45 -0.33 -17.02
N HIS A 387 17.59 -1.47 -16.34
CA HIS A 387 17.72 -1.50 -14.89
C HIS A 387 19.13 -1.07 -14.46
N PRO A 388 19.27 -0.30 -13.36
CA PRO A 388 20.58 0.11 -12.86
C PRO A 388 21.47 -1.09 -12.51
N PHE A 389 22.76 -0.97 -12.82
CA PHE A 389 23.81 -1.96 -12.54
C PHE A 389 23.68 -3.30 -13.28
N ILE A 390 22.76 -3.41 -14.24
CA ILE A 390 22.66 -4.61 -15.08
C ILE A 390 23.68 -4.54 -16.20
N GLN A 391 24.49 -5.59 -16.30
CA GLN A 391 25.43 -5.83 -17.38
C GLN A 391 25.11 -7.18 -17.99
N VAL A 392 24.89 -7.19 -19.31
CA VAL A 392 24.69 -8.42 -20.06
C VAL A 392 26.01 -9.19 -20.10
N HIS A 393 26.05 -10.32 -19.39
CA HIS A 393 27.20 -11.23 -19.37
C HIS A 393 26.86 -12.45 -20.21
N ASP A 394 27.61 -12.68 -21.28
CA ASP A 394 27.71 -13.98 -21.91
C ASP A 394 29.14 -14.48 -21.84
N ALA A 395 29.32 -15.79 -21.61
CA ALA A 395 30.63 -16.41 -21.43
C ALA A 395 31.54 -16.27 -22.66
N GLN A 396 30.98 -15.98 -23.84
CA GLN A 396 31.72 -15.73 -25.08
C GLN A 396 32.15 -14.26 -25.24
N THR A 397 31.44 -13.30 -24.66
CA THR A 397 31.75 -11.85 -24.71
C THR A 397 32.92 -11.49 -23.80
N ALA A 398 33.04 -12.17 -22.65
CA ALA A 398 34.12 -11.98 -21.68
C ALA A 398 35.51 -12.40 -22.21
N LEU A 399 35.58 -13.30 -23.20
CA LEU A 399 36.83 -13.79 -23.79
C LEU A 399 37.38 -12.90 -24.91
N ARG A 400 36.57 -11.97 -25.45
CA ARG A 400 36.93 -11.11 -26.59
C ARG A 400 37.11 -9.63 -26.22
N MET A 401 36.62 -9.20 -25.06
CA MET A 401 36.71 -7.81 -24.61
C MET A 401 37.80 -7.64 -23.55
N SER A 402 38.77 -6.79 -23.83
CA SER A 402 39.77 -6.33 -22.86
C SER A 402 39.07 -5.70 -21.64
N GLU A 403 39.54 -5.97 -20.41
CA GLU A 403 39.03 -5.37 -19.16
C GLU A 403 38.65 -3.87 -19.21
N PRO A 404 39.38 -2.96 -19.90
CA PRO A 404 39.02 -1.54 -19.98
C PRO A 404 37.69 -1.22 -20.69
N MET A 405 37.06 -2.16 -21.42
CA MET A 405 35.76 -1.92 -22.07
C MET A 405 34.55 -2.20 -21.16
N ARG A 406 34.71 -2.59 -19.88
CA ARG A 406 33.57 -2.79 -18.96
C ARG A 406 32.95 -1.45 -18.52
N GLY A 407 31.66 -1.27 -18.79
CA GLY A 407 30.90 -0.07 -18.35
C GLY A 407 30.23 -0.29 -16.99
N ASN A 408 29.90 0.77 -16.26
CA ASN A 408 29.33 0.70 -14.90
C ASN A 408 27.86 0.19 -14.82
N GLY A 409 27.18 0.00 -15.95
CA GLY A 409 25.77 -0.44 -16.00
C GLY A 409 24.75 0.63 -15.58
N LEU A 410 25.16 1.90 -15.46
CA LEU A 410 24.27 3.02 -15.10
C LEU A 410 23.81 3.83 -16.31
N GLY A 411 24.62 3.90 -17.37
CA GLY A 411 24.36 4.77 -18.52
C GLY A 411 22.94 4.63 -19.08
N LEU A 412 22.50 3.42 -19.46
CA LEU A 412 21.17 3.22 -20.06
C LEU A 412 20.01 3.54 -19.11
N ALA A 413 20.17 3.29 -17.80
CA ALA A 413 19.20 3.66 -16.79
C ALA A 413 19.10 5.20 -16.61
N ILE A 414 20.24 5.89 -16.69
CA ILE A 414 20.32 7.36 -16.69
C ILE A 414 19.66 7.91 -17.95
N SER A 415 20.00 7.40 -19.14
CA SER A 415 19.38 7.80 -20.40
C SER A 415 17.87 7.66 -20.37
N GLN A 416 17.33 6.53 -19.88
CA GLN A 416 15.88 6.33 -19.77
C GLN A 416 15.24 7.37 -18.84
N SER A 417 15.89 7.69 -17.73
CA SER A 417 15.39 8.67 -16.77
C SER A 417 15.44 10.11 -17.30
N LEU A 418 16.50 10.47 -18.03
CA LEU A 418 16.64 11.76 -18.69
C LEU A 418 15.60 11.95 -19.80
N VAL A 419 15.33 10.91 -20.60
CA VAL A 419 14.28 10.92 -21.63
C VAL A 419 12.89 11.08 -21.00
N LYS A 420 12.60 10.34 -19.91
CA LYS A 420 11.35 10.51 -19.14
C LYS A 420 11.21 11.93 -18.57
N SER A 421 12.31 12.53 -18.11
CA SER A 421 12.32 13.92 -17.61
C SER A 421 12.04 14.93 -18.73
N HIS A 422 12.36 14.61 -19.98
CA HIS A 422 11.97 15.34 -21.18
C HIS A 422 10.56 14.99 -21.69
N HIS A 423 9.79 14.19 -20.93
CA HIS A 423 8.49 13.67 -21.34
C HIS A 423 8.51 12.83 -22.63
N GLY A 424 9.66 12.23 -22.96
CA GLY A 424 9.82 11.30 -24.07
C GLY A 424 9.78 9.84 -23.65
N GLU A 425 10.01 8.96 -24.62
CA GLU A 425 10.12 7.51 -24.42
C GLU A 425 11.44 7.00 -25.02
N LEU A 426 12.08 6.05 -24.33
CA LEU A 426 13.28 5.36 -24.81
C LEU A 426 12.93 3.89 -25.07
N GLY A 427 12.99 3.48 -26.32
CA GLY A 427 12.74 2.10 -26.76
C GLY A 427 14.01 1.38 -27.16
N LEU A 428 13.91 0.05 -27.28
CA LEU A 428 14.94 -0.81 -27.85
C LEU A 428 14.26 -1.85 -28.75
N THR A 429 14.90 -2.20 -29.86
CA THR A 429 14.54 -3.35 -30.68
C THR A 429 15.82 -4.06 -31.06
N SER A 430 15.96 -5.32 -30.68
CA SER A 430 17.08 -6.17 -31.11
C SER A 430 16.52 -7.50 -31.58
N ARG A 431 17.17 -8.08 -32.59
CA ARG A 431 16.86 -9.41 -33.14
C ARG A 431 17.95 -10.41 -32.81
#